data_AF-A0A1M7YF10-F1
#
_entry.id   AF-A0A1M7YF10-F1
#
_cell.length_a   1.000
_cell.length_b   1.000
_cell.length_c   1.000
_cell.angle_alpha   90.00
_cell.angle_beta   90.00
_cell.angle_gamma   90.00
#
_symmetry.space_group_name_H-M   'P 1'
#
loop_
_entity.id
_entity.type
_entity.pdbx_description
1 polymer ?
#
loop_
_entity_poly.entity_id
_entity_poly.type
_entity_poly.pdbx_seq_one_letter_code
_entity_poly.pdbx_strand_id
1 'polypeptide(L)' 'MKTEHSKNRSAKQEYWQEHIRSWESSGLTQSSYCRENMLSLATFGYWRRKSSLKVSHEPQPRFFPLAVQSQVQEK' A
#
# COMPACT_ATOMS: atom_id res chain seq x y z
N MET A 1 -33.66 12.95 -12.52
CA MET A 1 -33.04 12.84 -11.18
C MET A 1 -31.54 12.60 -11.37
N LYS A 2 -30.70 13.62 -11.13
CA LYS A 2 -29.24 13.54 -11.40
C LYS A 2 -28.53 13.14 -10.11
N THR A 3 -27.68 12.14 -10.22
CA THR A 3 -27.13 11.33 -9.14
C THR A 3 -26.00 12.03 -8.38
N GLU A 4 -26.23 12.29 -7.09
CA GLU A 4 -25.28 12.90 -6.13
C GLU A 4 -24.13 11.97 -5.68
N HIS A 5 -23.90 10.87 -6.39
CA HIS A 5 -23.02 9.76 -5.94
C HIS A 5 -21.53 9.96 -6.26
N SER A 6 -21.17 11.04 -6.95
CA SER A 6 -19.78 11.25 -7.40
C SER A 6 -18.91 11.98 -6.37
N LYS A 7 -19.44 12.99 -5.67
CA LYS A 7 -18.67 13.82 -4.73
C LYS A 7 -18.20 13.05 -3.49
N ASN A 8 -19.01 12.09 -3.01
CA ASN A 8 -18.72 11.34 -1.79
C ASN A 8 -17.54 10.35 -1.93
N ARG A 9 -17.22 9.93 -3.17
CA ARG A 9 -16.11 9.00 -3.42
C ARG A 9 -14.75 9.68 -3.27
N SER A 10 -14.61 10.95 -3.66
CA SER A 10 -13.35 11.72 -3.52
C SER A 10 -13.05 12.02 -2.06
N ALA A 11 -14.03 12.55 -1.32
CA ALA A 11 -13.86 12.89 0.10
C ALA A 11 -13.46 11.68 0.94
N LYS A 12 -14.07 10.51 0.68
CA LYS A 12 -13.68 9.26 1.35
C LYS A 12 -12.27 8.84 0.95
N GLN A 13 -11.88 8.99 -0.31
CA GLN A 13 -10.52 8.67 -0.76
C GLN A 13 -9.48 9.54 -0.04
N GLU A 14 -9.71 10.85 0.02
CA GLU A 14 -8.83 11.81 0.69
C GLU A 14 -8.69 11.51 2.18
N TYR A 15 -9.81 11.24 2.87
CA TYR A 15 -9.82 10.83 4.28
C TYR A 15 -8.92 9.62 4.55
N TRP A 16 -9.05 8.56 3.74
CA TRP A 16 -8.22 7.36 3.93
C TRP A 16 -6.77 7.56 3.52
N GLN A 17 -6.50 8.41 2.52
CA GLN A 17 -5.12 8.76 2.15
C GLN A 17 -4.41 9.51 3.27
N GLU A 18 -5.10 10.43 3.95
CA GLU A 18 -4.54 11.16 5.08
C GLU A 18 -4.17 10.23 6.24
N HIS A 19 -5.06 9.30 6.58
CA HIS A 19 -4.78 8.28 7.59
C HIS A 19 -3.61 7.37 7.22
N ILE A 20 -3.47 7.00 5.94
CA ILE A 20 -2.33 6.18 5.49
C ILE A 20 -1.02 6.95 5.64
N ARG A 21 -0.97 8.23 5.25
CA ARG A 21 0.23 9.07 5.42
C ARG A 21 0.59 9.26 6.89
N SER A 22 -0.40 9.58 7.72
CA SER A 22 -0.24 9.73 9.16
C SER A 22 0.25 8.44 9.82
N TRP A 23 -0.26 7.29 9.37
CA TRP A 23 0.20 5.98 9.83
C TRP A 23 1.66 5.73 9.43
N GLU A 24 2.03 5.98 8.16
CA GLU A 24 3.41 5.81 7.67
C GLU A 24 4.40 6.69 8.44
N SER A 25 4.04 7.95 8.72
CA SER A 25 4.90 8.85 9.51
C SER A 25 4.98 8.47 10.98
N SER A 26 3.94 7.84 11.53
CA SER A 26 3.91 7.44 12.94
C SER A 26 4.81 6.25 13.26
N GLY A 27 5.19 5.43 12.26
CA GLY A 27 6.00 4.22 12.46
C GLY A 27 5.31 3.13 13.27
N LEU A 28 4.02 3.29 13.57
CA LEU A 28 3.23 2.34 14.36
C LEU A 28 2.87 1.10 13.54
N THR A 29 2.56 0.00 14.24
CA THR A 29 1.89 -1.13 13.58
C THR A 29 0.47 -0.74 13.19
N GLN A 30 -0.08 -1.35 12.13
CA GLN A 30 -1.45 -1.08 11.67
C GLN A 30 -2.48 -1.22 12.80
N SER A 31 -2.32 -2.24 13.65
CA SER A 31 -3.23 -2.51 14.76
C SER A 31 -3.17 -1.44 15.84
N SER A 32 -1.99 -0.90 16.18
CA SER A 32 -1.86 0.19 17.17
C SER A 32 -2.53 1.46 16.65
N TYR A 33 -2.19 1.83 15.41
CA TYR A 33 -2.75 3.02 14.77
C TYR A 33 -4.28 2.95 14.65
N CYS A 34 -4.82 1.79 14.27
CA CYS A 34 -6.26 1.60 14.19
C CYS A 34 -6.94 1.68 15.57
N ARG A 35 -6.29 1.21 16.65
CA ARG A 35 -6.83 1.33 18.01
C ARG A 35 -6.85 2.79 18.48
N GLU A 36 -5.76 3.52 18.27
CA GLU A 36 -5.62 4.92 18.67
C GLU A 36 -6.57 5.86 17.91
N ASN A 37 -6.79 5.60 16.61
CA ASN A 37 -7.63 6.42 15.75
C ASN A 37 -9.06 5.87 15.59
N MET A 38 -9.43 4.85 16.36
CA MET A 38 -10.74 4.18 16.30
C MET A 38 -11.16 3.74 14.89
N LEU A 39 -10.21 3.21 14.13
CA LEU A 39 -10.41 2.73 12.77
C LEU A 39 -10.62 1.23 12.73
N SER A 40 -11.47 0.77 11.81
CA SER A 40 -11.59 -0.65 11.49
C SER A 40 -10.34 -1.14 10.76
N LEU A 41 -9.65 -2.14 11.33
CA LEU A 41 -8.45 -2.73 10.75
C LEU A 41 -8.70 -3.29 9.34
N ALA A 42 -9.85 -3.94 9.13
CA ALA A 42 -10.23 -4.49 7.82
C ALA A 42 -10.41 -3.37 6.78
N THR A 43 -11.07 -2.28 7.17
CA THR A 43 -11.32 -1.14 6.28
C THR A 43 -10.02 -0.42 5.96
N PHE A 44 -9.19 -0.15 6.96
CA PHE A 44 -7.87 0.45 6.80
C PHE A 44 -6.98 -0.40 5.87
N GLY A 45 -6.93 -1.71 6.08
CA GLY A 45 -6.17 -2.63 5.24
C GLY A 45 -6.61 -2.63 3.78
N TYR A 46 -7.92 -2.57 3.51
CA TYR A 46 -8.46 -2.41 2.15
C TYR A 46 -7.95 -1.11 1.50
N TRP A 47 -8.06 0.01 2.19
CA TRP A 47 -7.65 1.32 1.67
C TRP A 47 -6.15 1.46 1.47
N ARG A 48 -5.36 0.84 2.35
CA ARG A 48 -3.91 0.76 2.19
C ARG A 48 -3.52 0.01 0.93
N ARG A 49 -4.10 -1.17 0.70
CA ARG A 49 -3.86 -1.96 -0.54
C ARG A 49 -4.30 -1.18 -1.77
N LYS A 50 -5.47 -0.56 -1.72
CA LYS A 50 -6.01 0.25 -2.82
C LYS A 50 -5.12 1.45 -3.17
N SER A 51 -4.47 2.05 -2.17
CA SER A 51 -3.52 3.16 -2.38
C SER A 51 -2.20 2.67 -2.98
N SER A 52 -1.70 1.51 -2.56
CA SER A 52 -0.52 0.88 -3.15
C SER A 52 -0.73 0.46 -4.62
N LEU A 53 -1.92 -0.01 -4.99
CA LEU A 53 -2.24 -0.40 -6.38
C LEU A 53 -2.29 0.78 -7.37
N LYS A 54 -2.42 2.03 -6.89
CA LYS A 54 -2.35 3.22 -7.75
C LYS A 54 -0.93 3.69 -8.02
N VAL A 55 0.05 3.24 -7.24
CA VAL A 55 1.43 3.46 -7.58
C VAL A 55 1.72 2.45 -8.68
N SER A 56 1.72 2.91 -9.94
CA SER A 56 2.31 2.18 -11.05
C SER A 56 3.80 2.00 -10.75
N HIS A 57 4.13 1.09 -9.83
CA HIS A 57 5.42 0.46 -9.85
C HIS A 57 5.44 -0.30 -11.17
N GLU A 58 6.23 0.20 -12.11
CA GLU A 58 6.81 -0.68 -13.13
C GLU A 58 7.18 -1.99 -12.44
N PRO A 59 6.68 -3.15 -12.92
CA PRO A 59 6.75 -4.39 -12.18
C PRO A 59 8.21 -4.69 -11.87
N GLN A 60 8.63 -4.38 -10.65
CA GLN A 60 9.98 -4.64 -10.21
C GLN A 60 10.18 -6.15 -10.34
N PRO A 61 11.14 -6.60 -11.17
CA PRO A 61 11.34 -8.01 -11.39
C PRO A 61 11.65 -8.66 -10.04
N ARG A 62 10.72 -9.52 -9.57
CA ARG A 62 10.89 -10.29 -8.33
C ARG A 62 11.95 -11.38 -8.45
N PHE A 63 12.49 -11.56 -9.66
CA PHE A 63 13.58 -12.47 -9.98
C PHE A 63 14.71 -11.66 -10.59
N PHE A 64 15.77 -11.49 -9.81
CA PHE A 64 17.08 -11.07 -10.34
C PHE A 64 17.85 -12.35 -10.68
N PRO A 65 18.26 -12.55 -11.95
CA PRO A 65 19.10 -13.70 -12.27
C PRO A 65 20.44 -13.55 -11.56
N LEU A 66 20.74 -14.44 -10.62
CA LEU A 66 22.10 -14.60 -10.12
C LEU A 66 22.91 -15.28 -11.22
N ALA A 67 23.74 -14.50 -11.92
CA ALA A 67 24.73 -15.06 -12.81
C ALA A 67 25.83 -15.73 -11.98
N VAL A 68 25.80 -17.07 -11.90
CA VAL A 68 26.90 -17.84 -11.34
C VAL A 68 28.01 -17.92 -12.39
N GLN A 69 29.19 -17.37 -12.09
CA GLN A 69 30.37 -17.60 -12.91
C GLN A 69 30.96 -18.95 -12.49
N SER A 70 30.73 -20.00 -13.28
CA SER A 70 31.44 -21.26 -13.08
C SER A 70 32.88 -21.09 -13.58
N GLN A 71 33.84 -21.42 -12.72
CA GLN A 71 35.22 -21.65 -13.10
C GLN A 71 35.45 -23.15 -12.95
N VAL A 72 35.34 -23.89 -14.05
CA VAL A 72 35.67 -25.32 -14.07
C VAL A 72 37.19 -25.41 -14.24
N GLN A 73 37.88 -25.83 -13.19
CA GLN A 73 39.30 -26.17 -13.27
C GLN A 73 39.40 -27.68 -13.50
N GLU A 74 39.70 -28.07 -14.74
CA GLU A 74 40.05 -29.44 -15.08
C GLU A 74 41.47 -29.73 -14.58
N LYS A 75 41.66 -30.80 -13.79
CA LYS A 75 42.96 -31.39 -13.50
C LYS A 75 42.83 -32.90 -13.31
#